data_AF-A0A7J4B073-F1
#
_entry.id   AF-A0A7J4B073-F1
#
_cell.length_a   1.000
_cell.length_b   1.000
_cell.length_c   1.000
_cell.angle_alpha   90.00
_cell.angle_beta   90.00
_cell.angle_gamma   90.00
#
_symmetry.space_group_name_H-M   'P 1'
#
loop_
_entity.id
_entity.type
_entity.pdbx_description
1 polymer ?
#
loop_
_entity_poly.entity_id
_entity_poly.type
_entity_poly.pdbx_seq_one_letter_code
_entity_poly.pdbx_strand_id
1 'polypeptide(L)'
;MKPPVVNLKPEDMPRSWYNILPDLPRPLDPPLNPATQKPISPQDLEVIFPKELIRQEVSDQRYIPIPEEVIQAYYAIGRPTPLRRATRLEKYLNTPARIYFKCEYVNVVGSHKPNTAIAQAYYNMIEGTKGLTTETGAGQWGSALALGCAFFKMKCKIFMTRSSYLSKPYRKLLMQLFGAEVYPSPSDQTEFGRKMLEQDPNHPGSLGIAISEAIETAVKTGMKYSLGSVLNHVLLHQTIVGQEAMSQLEMLDE
;
A
#
# COMPACT_ATOMS: atom_id res chain seq x y z
N MET A 1 -23.14 28.86 6.65
CA MET A 1 -23.12 27.40 6.89
C MET A 1 -21.77 26.89 6.40
N LYS A 2 -20.97 26.20 7.23
CA LYS A 2 -19.67 25.64 6.78
C LYS A 2 -19.92 24.69 5.60
N PRO A 3 -19.03 24.65 4.58
CA PRO A 3 -19.26 23.83 3.40
C PRO A 3 -19.31 22.34 3.76
N PRO A 4 -20.21 21.54 3.14
CA PRO A 4 -20.31 20.11 3.43
C PRO A 4 -19.12 19.29 2.90
N VAL A 5 -18.30 19.89 2.03
CA VAL A 5 -17.09 19.32 1.45
C VAL A 5 -15.97 20.34 1.55
N VAL A 6 -14.83 19.94 2.09
CA VAL A 6 -13.60 20.74 2.16
C VAL A 6 -12.57 20.13 1.23
N ASN A 7 -12.06 20.94 0.30
CA ASN A 7 -11.01 20.55 -0.62
C ASN A 7 -9.76 21.36 -0.28
N LEU A 8 -8.64 20.65 -0.13
CA LEU A 8 -7.32 21.27 -0.05
C LEU A 8 -6.81 21.47 -1.48
N LYS A 9 -6.18 22.60 -1.77
CA LYS A 9 -5.64 22.81 -3.12
C LYS A 9 -4.41 21.93 -3.34
N PRO A 10 -4.12 21.47 -4.57
CA PRO A 10 -2.93 20.67 -4.85
C PRO A 10 -1.62 21.31 -4.38
N GLU A 11 -1.48 22.62 -4.50
CA GLU A 11 -0.31 23.38 -4.05
C GLU A 11 -0.08 23.32 -2.53
N ASP A 12 -1.16 23.16 -1.76
CA ASP A 12 -1.16 23.10 -0.29
C ASP A 12 -1.00 21.65 0.22
N MET A 13 -0.83 20.66 -0.66
CA MET A 13 -0.63 19.27 -0.28
C MET A 13 0.68 19.11 0.53
N PRO A 14 0.68 18.33 1.62
CA PRO A 14 1.88 18.08 2.41
C PRO A 14 3.05 17.58 1.56
N ARG A 15 4.25 18.11 1.83
CA ARG A 15 5.50 17.79 1.09
C ARG A 15 6.43 16.80 1.81
N SER A 16 5.98 16.29 2.95
CA SER A 16 6.65 15.26 3.73
C SER A 16 5.65 14.26 4.27
N TRP A 17 6.06 13.01 4.43
CA TRP A 17 5.36 12.06 5.29
C TRP A 17 5.78 12.26 6.75
N TYR A 18 4.86 12.02 7.67
CA TYR A 18 5.11 12.04 9.11
C TYR A 18 5.44 10.64 9.62
N ASN A 19 6.54 10.53 10.36
CA ASN A 19 6.99 9.32 11.01
C ASN A 19 6.68 9.40 12.51
N ILE A 20 5.84 8.49 13.00
CA ILE A 20 5.47 8.44 14.42
C ILE A 20 6.52 7.80 15.31
N LEU A 21 7.46 7.00 14.75
CA LEU A 21 8.46 6.26 15.53
C LEU A 21 9.23 7.12 16.55
N PRO A 22 9.78 8.31 16.22
CA PRO A 22 10.48 9.16 17.19
C PRO A 22 9.59 9.74 18.28
N ASP A 23 8.27 9.71 18.11
CA ASP A 23 7.29 10.29 19.04
C ASP A 23 6.54 9.22 19.86
N LEU A 24 6.90 7.93 19.70
CA LEU A 24 6.35 6.85 20.51
C LEU A 24 6.80 6.97 21.98
N PRO A 25 5.97 6.55 22.96
CA PRO A 25 6.32 6.63 24.38
C PRO A 25 7.50 5.72 24.77
N ARG A 26 7.79 4.71 23.95
CA ARG A 26 8.98 3.87 24.03
C ARG A 26 9.37 3.43 22.61
N PRO A 27 10.65 3.07 22.38
CA PRO A 27 11.06 2.46 21.12
C PRO A 27 10.25 1.20 20.80
N LEU A 28 9.96 1.01 19.51
CA LEU A 28 9.30 -0.20 19.01
C LEU A 28 10.29 -1.38 19.07
N ASP A 29 9.78 -2.56 19.42
CA ASP A 29 10.60 -3.77 19.46
C ASP A 29 11.01 -4.16 18.03
N PRO A 30 12.29 -4.52 17.79
CA PRO A 30 12.75 -4.83 16.44
C PRO A 30 12.14 -6.16 15.95
N PRO A 31 11.91 -6.30 14.64
CA PRO A 31 11.47 -7.56 14.07
C PRO A 31 12.54 -8.65 14.30
N LEU A 32 12.08 -9.85 14.64
CA LEU A 32 12.95 -11.00 14.91
C LEU A 32 13.06 -11.91 13.68
N ASN A 33 14.26 -12.40 13.43
CA ASN A 33 14.49 -13.48 12.49
C ASN A 33 13.85 -14.78 13.05
N PRO A 34 12.95 -15.44 12.30
CA PRO A 34 12.21 -16.60 12.82
C PRO A 34 13.09 -17.82 13.08
N ALA A 35 14.24 -17.94 12.42
CA ALA A 35 15.17 -19.06 12.63
C ALA A 35 16.08 -18.85 13.85
N THR A 36 16.53 -17.62 14.08
CA THR A 36 17.51 -17.32 15.16
C THR A 36 16.88 -16.70 16.40
N GLN A 37 15.63 -16.22 16.30
CA GLN A 37 14.92 -15.42 17.31
C GLN A 37 15.66 -14.14 17.74
N LYS A 38 16.64 -13.68 16.95
CA LYS A 38 17.39 -12.44 17.16
C LYS A 38 16.85 -11.34 16.25
N PRO A 39 17.08 -10.04 16.55
CA PRO A 39 16.73 -8.95 15.66
C PRO A 39 17.27 -9.17 14.24
N ILE A 40 16.42 -8.94 13.23
CA ILE A 40 16.79 -9.08 11.83
C ILE A 40 17.73 -7.94 11.41
N SER A 41 18.74 -8.24 10.58
CA SER A 41 19.61 -7.20 10.04
C SER A 41 18.97 -6.55 8.79
N PRO A 42 19.28 -5.27 8.47
CA PRO A 42 18.87 -4.66 7.21
C PRO A 42 19.28 -5.50 5.98
N GLN A 43 20.45 -6.13 6.03
CA GLN A 43 20.97 -6.97 4.94
C GLN A 43 20.09 -8.20 4.68
N ASP A 44 19.51 -8.80 5.73
CA ASP A 44 18.57 -9.92 5.59
C ASP A 44 17.29 -9.50 4.85
N LEU A 45 16.90 -8.23 4.97
CA LEU A 45 15.72 -7.66 4.32
C LEU A 45 15.98 -7.22 2.88
N GLU A 46 17.23 -6.92 2.52
CA GLU A 46 17.60 -6.46 1.17
C GLU A 46 17.26 -7.47 0.07
N VAL A 47 17.10 -8.76 0.39
CA VAL A 47 16.63 -9.75 -0.60
C VAL A 47 15.19 -9.44 -1.02
N ILE A 48 14.37 -9.01 -0.06
CA ILE A 48 12.92 -8.87 -0.16
C ILE A 48 12.51 -7.44 -0.52
N PHE A 49 13.14 -6.45 0.10
CA PHE A 49 12.80 -5.03 -0.02
C PHE A 49 13.94 -4.20 -0.64
N PRO A 50 13.63 -3.08 -1.30
CA PRO A 50 14.63 -2.08 -1.71
C PRO A 50 15.22 -1.35 -0.49
N LYS A 51 16.44 -0.84 -0.64
CA LYS A 51 17.23 -0.23 0.44
C LYS A 51 16.55 0.99 1.07
N GLU A 52 15.92 1.82 0.26
CA GLU A 52 15.27 3.03 0.73
C GLU A 52 14.02 2.73 1.58
N LEU A 53 13.27 1.67 1.25
CA LEU A 53 12.15 1.23 2.11
C LEU A 53 12.66 0.64 3.42
N ILE A 54 13.79 -0.09 3.40
CA ILE A 54 14.44 -0.60 4.62
C ILE A 54 14.92 0.57 5.49
N ARG A 55 15.51 1.61 4.89
CA ARG A 55 15.92 2.83 5.60
C ARG A 55 14.72 3.50 6.28
N GLN A 56 13.61 3.63 5.57
CA GLN A 56 12.38 4.23 6.11
C GLN A 56 11.77 3.39 7.23
N GLU A 57 11.88 2.06 7.16
CA GLU A 57 11.35 1.15 8.18
C GLU A 57 11.94 1.37 9.57
N VAL A 58 13.21 1.80 9.62
CA VAL A 58 13.98 2.01 10.85
C VAL A 58 14.36 3.47 11.08
N SER A 59 13.77 4.39 10.32
CA SER A 59 14.11 5.81 10.37
C SER A 59 13.70 6.46 11.69
N ASP A 60 14.57 7.32 12.22
CA ASP A 60 14.32 8.20 13.36
C ASP A 60 13.92 9.62 12.94
N GLN A 61 13.92 9.91 11.63
CA GLN A 61 13.51 11.21 11.10
C GLN A 61 12.00 11.37 11.23
N ARG A 62 11.55 12.41 11.97
CA ARG A 62 10.12 12.73 12.17
C ARG A 62 9.39 13.07 10.86
N TYR A 63 10.09 13.70 9.91
CA TYR A 63 9.54 14.03 8.60
C TYR A 63 10.46 13.52 7.51
N ILE A 64 9.88 12.82 6.54
CA ILE A 64 10.59 12.30 5.37
C ILE A 64 10.00 12.99 4.13
N PRO A 65 10.81 13.75 3.36
CA PRO A 65 10.33 14.43 2.16
C PRO A 65 9.68 13.47 1.16
N ILE A 66 8.58 13.90 0.54
CA ILE A 66 7.94 13.14 -0.53
C ILE A 66 8.64 13.51 -1.84
N PRO A 67 9.18 12.54 -2.60
CA PRO A 67 9.80 12.81 -3.89
C PRO A 67 8.81 13.46 -4.87
N GLU A 68 9.31 14.36 -5.73
CA GLU A 68 8.44 15.11 -6.64
C GLU A 68 7.69 14.18 -7.61
N GLU A 69 8.32 13.11 -8.08
CA GLU A 69 7.63 12.12 -8.94
C GLU A 69 6.49 11.40 -8.22
N VAL A 70 6.61 11.19 -6.90
CA VAL A 70 5.54 10.62 -6.07
C VAL A 70 4.42 11.64 -5.88
N ILE A 71 4.75 12.92 -5.68
CA ILE A 71 3.76 14.01 -5.64
C ILE A 71 2.97 14.10 -6.96
N GLN A 72 3.65 14.04 -8.11
CA GLN A 72 2.99 14.09 -9.42
C GLN A 72 2.04 12.89 -9.61
N ALA A 73 2.47 11.69 -9.18
CA ALA A 73 1.60 10.52 -9.20
C ALA A 73 0.42 10.65 -8.22
N TYR A 74 0.59 11.27 -7.06
CA TYR A 74 -0.50 11.60 -6.13
C TYR A 74 -1.53 12.54 -6.75
N TYR A 75 -1.10 13.59 -7.45
CA TYR A 75 -2.02 14.46 -8.19
C TYR A 75 -2.77 13.70 -9.27
N ALA A 76 -2.09 12.82 -10.02
CA ALA A 76 -2.70 12.02 -11.08
C ALA A 76 -3.81 11.07 -10.57
N ILE A 77 -3.74 10.64 -9.30
CA ILE A 77 -4.79 9.82 -8.68
C ILE A 77 -5.85 10.63 -7.91
N GLY A 78 -5.79 11.96 -7.96
CA GLY A 78 -6.79 12.86 -7.38
C GLY A 78 -6.54 13.23 -5.92
N ARG A 79 -5.27 13.27 -5.45
CA ARG A 79 -4.92 13.93 -4.19
C ARG A 79 -4.79 15.45 -4.37
N PRO A 80 -5.04 16.27 -3.31
CA PRO A 80 -5.58 15.91 -2.00
C PRO A 80 -7.01 15.36 -2.04
N THR A 81 -7.36 14.43 -1.15
CA THR A 81 -8.72 13.86 -1.14
C THR A 81 -9.70 14.74 -0.35
N PRO A 82 -10.99 14.79 -0.69
CA PRO A 82 -11.94 15.63 0.04
C PRO A 82 -12.16 15.20 1.50
N LEU A 83 -12.41 16.16 2.39
CA LEU A 83 -13.01 15.93 3.70
C LEU A 83 -14.50 16.26 3.62
N ARG A 84 -15.38 15.32 4.00
CA ARG A 84 -16.83 15.50 3.91
C ARG A 84 -17.50 15.45 5.27
N ARG A 85 -18.47 16.33 5.49
CA ARG A 85 -19.33 16.32 6.68
C ARG A 85 -20.62 15.55 6.41
N ALA A 86 -20.93 14.59 7.27
CA ALA A 86 -22.09 13.71 7.13
C ALA A 86 -23.36 14.30 7.77
N THR A 87 -23.78 15.50 7.37
CA THR A 87 -24.92 16.22 8.00
C THR A 87 -26.24 15.45 8.01
N ARG A 88 -26.49 14.63 6.98
CA ARG A 88 -27.66 13.72 6.94
C ARG A 88 -27.56 12.61 7.98
N LEU A 89 -26.36 12.07 8.22
CA LEU A 89 -26.12 11.06 9.25
C LEU A 89 -26.22 11.69 10.63
N GLU A 90 -25.66 12.89 10.83
CA GLU A 90 -25.81 13.66 12.07
C GLU A 90 -27.30 13.85 12.43
N LYS A 91 -28.12 14.28 11.45
CA LYS A 91 -29.57 14.44 11.61
C LYS A 91 -30.28 13.11 11.92
N TYR A 92 -29.92 12.05 11.21
CA TYR A 92 -30.52 10.72 11.44
C TYR A 92 -30.22 10.20 12.85
N LEU A 93 -29.01 10.41 13.34
CA LEU A 93 -28.58 10.00 14.68
C LEU A 93 -29.04 10.96 15.79
N ASN A 94 -29.61 12.11 15.44
CA ASN A 94 -29.94 13.20 16.38
C ASN A 94 -28.79 13.53 17.34
N THR A 95 -27.56 13.60 16.80
CA THR A 95 -26.36 13.82 17.60
C THR A 95 -25.89 15.27 17.53
N PRO A 96 -25.39 15.86 18.64
CA PRO A 96 -24.70 17.14 18.60
C PRO A 96 -23.28 17.02 18.02
N ALA A 97 -22.75 15.80 17.87
CA ALA A 97 -21.43 15.57 17.31
C ALA A 97 -21.39 15.91 15.81
N ARG A 98 -20.24 16.41 15.36
CA ARG A 98 -19.95 16.61 13.95
C ARG A 98 -19.24 15.36 13.42
N ILE A 99 -19.72 14.82 12.30
CA ILE A 99 -19.18 13.59 11.72
C ILE A 99 -18.50 13.94 10.40
N TYR A 100 -17.18 13.79 10.37
CA TYR A 100 -16.37 13.98 9.17
C TYR A 100 -15.79 12.66 8.69
N PHE A 101 -15.64 12.52 7.38
CA PHE A 101 -14.95 11.38 6.77
C PHE A 101 -14.03 11.84 5.64
N LYS A 102 -12.79 11.36 5.70
CA LYS A 102 -11.74 11.59 4.71
C LYS A 102 -11.92 10.63 3.54
N CYS A 103 -12.14 11.17 2.35
CA CYS A 103 -12.65 10.43 1.20
C CYS A 103 -11.55 9.72 0.39
N GLU A 104 -10.84 8.77 1.00
CA GLU A 104 -9.78 7.99 0.31
C GLU A 104 -10.31 7.02 -0.76
N TYR A 105 -11.63 6.95 -0.96
CA TYR A 105 -12.27 6.11 -1.97
C TYR A 105 -12.36 6.76 -3.37
N VAL A 106 -11.91 8.01 -3.54
CA VAL A 106 -12.14 8.80 -4.77
C VAL A 106 -11.21 8.45 -5.93
N ASN A 107 -10.08 7.79 -5.68
CA ASN A 107 -9.17 7.35 -6.73
C ASN A 107 -9.71 6.12 -7.47
N VAL A 108 -9.13 5.81 -8.64
CA VAL A 108 -9.54 4.69 -9.52
C VAL A 108 -9.53 3.31 -8.83
N VAL A 109 -8.68 3.12 -7.82
CA VAL A 109 -8.63 1.86 -7.03
C VAL A 109 -9.70 1.85 -5.93
N GLY A 110 -10.14 3.02 -5.48
CA GLY A 110 -11.19 3.18 -4.47
C GLY A 110 -10.73 2.86 -3.05
N SER A 111 -9.47 3.16 -2.69
CA SER A 111 -8.97 3.05 -1.31
C SER A 111 -7.70 3.89 -1.08
N HIS A 112 -7.21 3.94 0.16
CA HIS A 112 -5.94 4.61 0.52
C HIS A 112 -4.69 3.87 0.02
N LYS A 113 -4.80 2.63 -0.47
CA LYS A 113 -3.63 1.79 -0.79
C LYS A 113 -2.69 2.34 -1.87
N PRO A 114 -3.15 3.11 -2.88
CA PRO A 114 -2.25 3.76 -3.83
C PRO A 114 -1.19 4.67 -3.18
N ASN A 115 -1.46 5.25 -1.99
CA ASN A 115 -0.52 6.14 -1.31
C ASN A 115 0.84 5.47 -1.08
N THR A 116 0.85 4.26 -0.51
CA THR A 116 2.10 3.49 -0.34
C THR A 116 2.52 2.77 -1.62
N ALA A 117 1.58 2.33 -2.46
CA ALA A 117 1.94 1.57 -3.67
C ALA A 117 2.79 2.40 -4.64
N ILE A 118 2.43 3.68 -4.81
CA ILE A 118 3.18 4.63 -5.64
C ILE A 118 4.57 4.85 -5.07
N ALA A 119 4.68 5.11 -3.77
CA ALA A 119 5.99 5.33 -3.12
C ALA A 119 6.90 4.09 -3.25
N GLN A 120 6.36 2.90 -2.98
CA GLN A 120 7.13 1.65 -3.10
C GLN A 120 7.55 1.38 -4.55
N ALA A 121 6.67 1.62 -5.53
CA ALA A 121 7.01 1.49 -6.95
C ALA A 121 8.08 2.50 -7.40
N TYR A 122 8.00 3.75 -6.93
CA TYR A 122 9.01 4.77 -7.18
C TYR A 122 10.39 4.35 -6.66
N TYR A 123 10.48 3.95 -5.38
CA TYR A 123 11.78 3.57 -4.80
C TYR A 123 12.39 2.33 -5.46
N ASN A 124 11.55 1.38 -5.88
CA ASN A 124 12.01 0.24 -6.67
C ASN A 124 12.51 0.65 -8.07
N MET A 125 11.87 1.63 -8.70
CA MET A 125 12.28 2.14 -10.00
C MET A 125 13.64 2.84 -9.93
N ILE A 126 13.85 3.74 -8.96
CA ILE A 126 15.14 4.46 -8.85
C ILE A 126 16.29 3.53 -8.42
N GLU A 127 16.00 2.47 -7.68
CA GLU A 127 16.98 1.43 -7.33
C GLU A 127 17.21 0.40 -8.45
N GLY A 128 16.50 0.52 -9.58
CA GLY A 128 16.69 -0.33 -10.75
C GLY A 128 16.28 -1.79 -10.53
N THR A 129 15.30 -2.05 -9.66
CA THR A 129 14.84 -3.43 -9.42
C THR A 129 14.10 -3.97 -10.65
N LYS A 130 14.06 -5.30 -10.82
CA LYS A 130 13.47 -5.91 -12.04
C LYS A 130 11.94 -5.82 -12.10
N GLY A 131 11.30 -5.40 -11.02
CA GLY A 131 9.85 -5.36 -10.87
C GLY A 131 9.41 -5.65 -9.43
N LEU A 132 8.11 -5.62 -9.23
CA LEU A 132 7.46 -5.85 -7.96
C LEU A 132 6.57 -7.08 -7.97
N THR A 133 6.58 -7.83 -6.89
CA THR A 133 5.68 -8.96 -6.68
C THR A 133 4.96 -8.86 -5.34
N THR A 134 3.72 -9.34 -5.30
CA THR A 134 2.89 -9.27 -4.10
C THR A 134 1.82 -10.35 -4.09
N GLU A 135 1.26 -10.61 -2.92
CA GLU A 135 -0.03 -11.26 -2.74
C GLU A 135 -1.20 -10.29 -2.94
N THR A 136 -2.40 -10.82 -3.16
CA THR A 136 -3.65 -10.10 -2.88
C THR A 136 -4.80 -11.07 -2.58
N GLY A 137 -5.69 -10.71 -1.66
CA GLY A 137 -6.94 -11.44 -1.43
C GLY A 137 -8.04 -10.91 -2.34
N ALA A 138 -8.86 -10.00 -1.79
CA ALA A 138 -9.98 -9.40 -2.52
C ALA A 138 -9.57 -8.53 -3.72
N GLY A 139 -8.30 -8.17 -3.87
CA GLY A 139 -7.77 -7.42 -5.02
C GLY A 139 -7.43 -5.96 -4.76
N GLN A 140 -7.81 -5.36 -3.63
CA GLN A 140 -7.54 -3.94 -3.33
C GLN A 140 -6.05 -3.58 -3.36
N TRP A 141 -5.21 -4.40 -2.70
CA TRP A 141 -3.77 -4.16 -2.67
C TRP A 141 -3.11 -4.40 -4.03
N GLY A 142 -3.38 -5.54 -4.66
CA GLY A 142 -2.89 -5.82 -6.00
C GLY A 142 -3.28 -4.74 -7.03
N SER A 143 -4.51 -4.20 -6.99
CA SER A 143 -4.91 -3.07 -7.86
C SER A 143 -4.10 -1.81 -7.59
N ALA A 144 -3.81 -1.49 -6.32
CA ALA A 144 -2.98 -0.35 -5.96
C ALA A 144 -1.54 -0.51 -6.43
N LEU A 145 -0.94 -1.69 -6.22
CA LEU A 145 0.42 -1.97 -6.66
C LEU A 145 0.55 -1.98 -8.18
N ALA A 146 -0.41 -2.58 -8.89
CA ALA A 146 -0.47 -2.54 -10.34
C ALA A 146 -0.50 -1.10 -10.86
N LEU A 147 -1.32 -0.22 -10.26
CA LEU A 147 -1.36 1.20 -10.60
C LEU A 147 -0.01 1.90 -10.32
N GLY A 148 0.61 1.68 -9.15
CA GLY A 148 1.92 2.24 -8.82
C GLY A 148 2.99 1.82 -9.82
N CYS A 149 3.04 0.52 -10.16
CA CYS A 149 3.94 -0.01 -11.17
C CYS A 149 3.68 0.59 -12.57
N ALA A 150 2.42 0.83 -12.94
CA ALA A 150 2.06 1.44 -14.22
C ALA A 150 2.62 2.87 -14.36
N PHE A 151 2.55 3.69 -13.29
CA PHE A 151 3.13 5.05 -13.29
C PHE A 151 4.63 5.05 -13.60
N PHE A 152 5.37 4.08 -13.03
CA PHE A 152 6.82 4.01 -13.13
C PHE A 152 7.33 2.94 -14.11
N LYS A 153 6.46 2.40 -14.95
CA LYS A 153 6.77 1.38 -15.98
C LYS A 153 7.48 0.15 -15.41
N MET A 154 7.12 -0.25 -14.19
CA MET A 154 7.68 -1.42 -13.51
C MET A 154 6.86 -2.67 -13.83
N LYS A 155 7.53 -3.83 -13.92
CA LYS A 155 6.83 -5.12 -14.00
C LYS A 155 6.12 -5.40 -12.68
N CYS A 156 4.90 -5.94 -12.74
CA CYS A 156 4.11 -6.27 -11.55
C CYS A 156 3.57 -7.70 -11.65
N LYS A 157 3.97 -8.58 -10.73
CA LYS A 157 3.48 -9.96 -10.62
C LYS A 157 2.65 -10.15 -9.35
N ILE A 158 1.38 -10.48 -9.51
CA ILE A 158 0.41 -10.53 -8.41
C ILE A 158 -0.11 -11.94 -8.24
N PHE A 159 0.08 -12.51 -7.05
CA PHE A 159 -0.50 -13.79 -6.64
C PHE A 159 -1.82 -13.51 -5.92
N MET A 160 -2.94 -13.72 -6.62
CA MET A 160 -4.28 -13.51 -6.07
C MET A 160 -4.85 -14.83 -5.54
N THR A 161 -5.38 -14.86 -4.32
CA THR A 161 -5.94 -16.12 -3.77
C THR A 161 -6.97 -16.73 -4.74
N ARG A 162 -6.84 -18.03 -5.08
CA ARG A 162 -7.62 -18.65 -6.16
C ARG A 162 -9.13 -18.43 -6.01
N SER A 163 -9.67 -18.61 -4.80
CA SER A 163 -11.07 -18.34 -4.49
C SER A 163 -11.50 -16.90 -4.83
N SER A 164 -10.68 -15.90 -4.52
CA SER A 164 -10.96 -14.50 -4.86
C SER A 164 -10.70 -14.20 -6.35
N TYR A 165 -9.70 -14.83 -6.95
CA TYR A 165 -9.42 -14.71 -8.39
C TYR A 165 -10.62 -15.13 -9.24
N LEU A 166 -11.32 -16.19 -8.82
CA LEU A 166 -12.52 -16.70 -9.49
C LEU A 166 -13.78 -15.88 -9.13
N SER A 167 -13.98 -15.56 -7.86
CA SER A 167 -15.22 -14.90 -7.39
C SER A 167 -15.23 -13.37 -7.57
N LYS A 168 -14.08 -12.72 -7.74
CA LYS A 168 -13.95 -11.24 -7.84
C LYS A 168 -13.22 -10.81 -9.12
N PRO A 169 -13.78 -11.11 -10.31
CA PRO A 169 -13.09 -10.94 -11.58
C PRO A 169 -12.78 -9.47 -11.93
N TYR A 170 -13.55 -8.50 -11.42
CA TYR A 170 -13.34 -7.09 -11.77
C TYR A 170 -12.08 -6.49 -11.17
N ARG A 171 -11.66 -6.93 -9.98
CA ARG A 171 -10.38 -6.51 -9.42
C ARG A 171 -9.20 -7.11 -10.17
N LYS A 172 -9.34 -8.37 -10.61
CA LYS A 172 -8.39 -9.00 -11.53
C LYS A 172 -8.28 -8.21 -12.84
N LEU A 173 -9.41 -7.89 -13.47
CA LEU A 173 -9.43 -7.12 -14.71
C LEU A 173 -8.78 -5.74 -14.54
N LEU A 174 -9.04 -5.05 -13.42
CA LEU A 174 -8.41 -3.77 -13.12
C LEU A 174 -6.88 -3.88 -12.99
N MET A 175 -6.38 -4.93 -12.32
CA MET A 175 -4.93 -5.19 -12.24
C MET A 175 -4.32 -5.44 -13.62
N GLN A 176 -5.00 -6.24 -14.46
CA GLN A 176 -4.55 -6.53 -15.83
C GLN A 176 -4.59 -5.29 -16.73
N LEU A 177 -5.57 -4.41 -16.56
CA LEU A 177 -5.66 -3.14 -17.28
C LEU A 177 -4.48 -2.22 -16.97
N PHE A 178 -3.96 -2.25 -15.74
CA PHE A 178 -2.72 -1.57 -15.36
C PHE A 178 -1.45 -2.31 -15.78
N GLY A 179 -1.56 -3.42 -16.51
CA GLY A 179 -0.43 -4.17 -17.06
C GLY A 179 0.20 -5.19 -16.11
N ALA A 180 -0.46 -5.53 -14.99
CA ALA A 180 0.05 -6.56 -14.09
C ALA A 180 -0.25 -7.98 -14.58
N GLU A 181 0.70 -8.88 -14.36
CA GLU A 181 0.51 -10.33 -14.49
C GLU A 181 -0.16 -10.85 -13.22
N VAL A 182 -1.35 -11.44 -13.34
CA VAL A 182 -2.14 -11.91 -12.19
C VAL A 182 -2.30 -13.42 -12.23
N TYR A 183 -1.81 -14.11 -11.21
CA TYR A 183 -1.85 -15.56 -11.09
C TYR A 183 -2.80 -16.00 -9.98
N PRO A 184 -3.63 -17.04 -10.18
CA PRO A 184 -4.39 -17.66 -9.11
C PRO A 184 -3.43 -18.46 -8.20
N SER A 185 -3.39 -18.12 -6.92
CA SER A 185 -2.55 -18.76 -5.91
C SER A 185 -3.31 -19.85 -5.15
N PRO A 186 -2.74 -21.06 -4.94
CA PRO A 186 -1.40 -21.50 -5.36
C PRO A 186 -1.23 -21.62 -6.88
N SER A 187 -0.14 -21.14 -7.47
CA SER A 187 0.09 -21.13 -8.92
C SER A 187 1.11 -22.19 -9.37
N ASP A 188 1.22 -22.41 -10.68
CA ASP A 188 2.28 -23.23 -11.29
C ASP A 188 3.59 -22.46 -11.52
N GLN A 189 3.63 -21.16 -11.18
CA GLN A 189 4.77 -20.28 -11.43
C GLN A 189 5.91 -20.47 -10.43
N THR A 190 5.63 -21.06 -9.27
CA THR A 190 6.58 -21.23 -8.16
C THR A 190 6.68 -22.69 -7.72
N GLU A 191 7.79 -23.07 -7.07
CA GLU A 191 7.91 -24.42 -6.51
C GLU A 191 6.94 -24.62 -5.35
N PHE A 192 6.75 -23.62 -4.50
CA PHE A 192 5.79 -23.68 -3.40
C PHE A 192 4.36 -23.87 -3.92
N GLY A 193 3.97 -23.10 -4.94
CA GLY A 193 2.66 -23.22 -5.58
C GLY A 193 2.45 -24.60 -6.22
N ARG A 194 3.44 -25.12 -6.97
CA ARG A 194 3.38 -26.48 -7.55
C ARG A 194 3.20 -27.56 -6.49
N LYS A 195 3.93 -27.48 -5.37
CA LYS A 195 3.76 -28.43 -4.24
C LYS A 195 2.36 -28.39 -3.63
N MET A 196 1.74 -27.22 -3.53
CA MET A 196 0.37 -27.11 -3.03
C MET A 196 -0.64 -27.70 -4.03
N LEU A 197 -0.40 -27.54 -5.33
CA LEU A 197 -1.25 -28.10 -6.39
C LEU A 197 -1.11 -29.62 -6.54
N GLU A 198 0.06 -30.19 -6.22
CA GLU A 198 0.23 -31.65 -6.15
C GLU A 198 -0.62 -32.27 -5.03
N GLN A 199 -0.82 -31.54 -3.92
CA GLN A 199 -1.66 -32.00 -2.80
C GLN A 199 -3.14 -31.84 -3.11
N ASP A 200 -3.54 -30.71 -3.70
CA ASP A 200 -4.90 -30.46 -4.15
C ASP A 200 -4.90 -29.60 -5.43
N PRO A 201 -5.19 -30.18 -6.61
CA PRO A 201 -5.25 -29.43 -7.86
C PRO A 201 -6.29 -28.30 -7.87
N ASN A 202 -7.32 -28.40 -7.02
CA ASN A 202 -8.39 -27.42 -6.88
C ASN A 202 -8.23 -26.52 -5.65
N HIS A 203 -7.04 -26.50 -5.05
CA HIS A 203 -6.76 -25.81 -3.79
C HIS A 203 -7.31 -24.37 -3.79
N PRO A 204 -8.20 -23.97 -2.86
CA PRO A 204 -8.90 -22.67 -2.90
C PRO A 204 -7.98 -21.47 -2.65
N GLY A 205 -6.80 -21.74 -2.12
CA GLY A 205 -5.75 -20.77 -1.82
C GLY A 205 -5.99 -20.02 -0.52
N SER A 206 -4.94 -19.43 0.01
CA SER A 206 -4.97 -18.58 1.19
C SER A 206 -4.03 -17.40 0.99
N LEU A 207 -4.19 -16.36 1.80
CA LEU A 207 -3.28 -15.21 1.75
C LEU A 207 -1.84 -15.64 2.08
N GLY A 208 -1.66 -16.55 3.04
CA GLY A 208 -0.35 -17.08 3.40
C GLY A 208 0.35 -17.80 2.24
N ILE A 209 -0.39 -18.60 1.46
CA ILE A 209 0.16 -19.27 0.27
C ILE A 209 0.59 -18.23 -0.78
N ALA A 210 -0.25 -17.23 -1.03
CA ALA A 210 0.07 -16.17 -1.98
C ALA A 210 1.28 -15.33 -1.56
N ILE A 211 1.45 -15.08 -0.24
CA ILE A 211 2.65 -14.45 0.32
C ILE A 211 3.89 -15.31 0.06
N SER A 212 3.81 -16.62 0.33
CA SER A 212 4.93 -17.54 0.09
C SER A 212 5.37 -17.53 -1.37
N GLU A 213 4.44 -17.55 -2.32
CA GLU A 213 4.75 -17.49 -3.75
C GLU A 213 5.35 -16.15 -4.19
N ALA A 214 4.82 -15.05 -3.66
CA ALA A 214 5.35 -13.71 -3.95
C ALA A 214 6.79 -13.57 -3.41
N ILE A 215 7.05 -14.02 -2.18
CA ILE A 215 8.40 -14.02 -1.60
C ILE A 215 9.34 -14.94 -2.39
N GLU A 216 8.91 -16.16 -2.74
CA GLU A 216 9.71 -17.06 -3.57
C GLU A 216 10.10 -16.40 -4.90
N THR A 217 9.14 -15.71 -5.53
CA THR A 217 9.38 -14.97 -6.78
C THR A 217 10.41 -13.86 -6.59
N ALA A 218 10.32 -13.07 -5.51
CA ALA A 218 11.28 -12.01 -5.21
C ALA A 218 12.70 -12.57 -5.07
N VAL A 219 12.85 -13.62 -4.24
CA VAL A 219 14.14 -14.28 -3.97
C VAL A 219 14.78 -14.86 -5.25
N LYS A 220 13.99 -15.43 -6.16
CA LYS A 220 14.51 -16.14 -7.34
C LYS A 220 14.71 -15.27 -8.59
N THR A 221 14.02 -14.14 -8.71
CA THR A 221 13.96 -13.40 -9.99
C THR A 221 14.66 -12.04 -9.95
N GLY A 222 15.01 -11.53 -8.77
CA GLY A 222 15.52 -10.15 -8.59
C GLY A 222 14.43 -9.08 -8.64
N MET A 223 13.15 -9.49 -8.65
CA MET A 223 12.04 -8.62 -8.28
C MET A 223 12.05 -8.39 -6.77
N LYS A 224 11.36 -7.35 -6.29
CA LYS A 224 11.16 -7.12 -4.85
C LYS A 224 9.73 -7.43 -4.45
N TYR A 225 9.58 -7.91 -3.22
CA TYR A 225 8.28 -8.11 -2.62
C TYR A 225 7.76 -6.77 -2.07
N SER A 226 6.47 -6.53 -2.23
CA SER A 226 5.81 -5.32 -1.76
C SER A 226 4.56 -5.71 -1.00
N LEU A 227 4.33 -5.05 0.14
CA LEU A 227 3.15 -5.26 0.97
C LEU A 227 2.46 -3.94 1.30
N GLY A 228 1.14 -4.01 1.39
CA GLY A 228 0.27 -2.84 1.54
C GLY A 228 -0.21 -2.59 2.97
N SER A 229 0.42 -3.20 3.98
CA SER A 229 0.00 -3.09 5.38
C SER A 229 1.14 -3.36 6.37
N VAL A 230 0.87 -3.08 7.66
CA VAL A 230 1.67 -3.44 8.87
C VAL A 230 3.00 -2.73 9.03
N LEU A 231 3.83 -2.62 8.00
CA LEU A 231 5.18 -2.07 8.12
C LEU A 231 5.21 -0.56 8.35
N ASN A 232 6.25 -0.08 9.05
CA ASN A 232 6.41 1.32 9.42
C ASN A 232 6.40 2.23 8.19
N HIS A 233 7.15 1.87 7.13
CA HIS A 233 7.16 2.68 5.91
C HIS A 233 5.78 2.71 5.20
N VAL A 234 4.96 1.66 5.34
CA VAL A 234 3.60 1.66 4.81
C VAL A 234 2.76 2.70 5.56
N LEU A 235 2.80 2.68 6.89
CA LEU A 235 2.07 3.65 7.73
C LEU A 235 2.57 5.08 7.50
N LEU A 236 3.89 5.26 7.38
CA LEU A 236 4.55 6.52 7.01
C LEU A 236 3.93 7.09 5.73
N HIS A 237 3.90 6.31 4.63
CA HIS A 237 3.34 6.80 3.36
C HIS A 237 1.86 7.17 3.46
N GLN A 238 1.10 6.49 4.33
CA GLN A 238 -0.32 6.77 4.55
C GLN A 238 -0.57 8.06 5.34
N THR A 239 0.44 8.63 6.01
CA THR A 239 0.26 9.86 6.80
C THR A 239 -0.10 11.08 5.96
N ILE A 240 0.07 11.03 4.63
CA ILE A 240 -0.48 12.05 3.72
C ILE A 240 -1.98 12.26 3.95
N VAL A 241 -2.72 11.19 4.28
CA VAL A 241 -4.16 11.24 4.57
C VAL A 241 -4.45 12.07 5.82
N GLY A 242 -3.69 11.82 6.89
CA GLY A 242 -3.85 12.51 8.18
C GLY A 242 -3.44 13.98 8.09
N GLN A 243 -2.30 14.26 7.46
CA GLN A 243 -1.80 15.62 7.29
C GLN A 243 -2.76 16.47 6.45
N GLU A 244 -3.28 15.95 5.33
CA GLU A 244 -4.32 16.67 4.57
C GLU A 244 -5.60 16.88 5.40
N ALA A 245 -6.01 15.89 6.19
CA ALA A 245 -7.21 15.99 7.03
C ALA A 245 -7.05 17.08 8.11
N MET A 246 -5.86 17.19 8.72
CA MET A 246 -5.54 18.25 9.68
C MET A 246 -5.69 19.62 9.03
N SER A 247 -5.05 19.86 7.89
CA SER A 247 -5.16 21.14 7.18
C SER A 247 -6.59 21.45 6.75
N GLN A 248 -7.37 20.45 6.35
CA GLN A 248 -8.79 20.63 6.01
C GLN A 248 -9.68 20.94 7.22
N LEU A 249 -9.34 20.44 8.41
CA LEU A 249 -10.03 20.78 9.66
C LEU A 249 -9.64 22.17 10.14
N GLU A 250 -8.37 22.55 10.03
CA GLU A 250 -7.89 23.91 10.31
C GLU A 250 -8.62 24.95 9.43
N MET A 251 -8.85 24.65 8.15
CA MET A 251 -9.67 25.49 7.25
C MET A 251 -11.12 25.68 7.70
N LEU A 252 -11.61 24.81 8.59
CA LEU A 252 -12.94 24.91 9.17
C LEU A 252 -12.92 25.57 10.55
N ASP A 253 -11.78 25.96 11.12
CA ASP A 253 -11.65 26.29 12.54
C ASP A 253 -12.15 25.13 13.44
N GLU A 254 -11.77 23.90 13.10
CA GLU A 254 -12.10 22.65 13.82
C GLU A 254 -10.84 21.93 14.32
#